data_AF-A0ABD7QP87-F1
#
_entry.id   AF-A0ABD7QP87-F1
#
_cell.length_a   1.000
_cell.length_b   1.000
_cell.length_c   1.000
_cell.angle_alpha   90.00
_cell.angle_beta   90.00
_cell.angle_gamma   90.00
#
_symmetry.space_group_name_H-M   'P 1'
#
loop_
_entity.id
_entity.type
_entity.pdbx_description
1 polymer ?
#
loop_
_entity_poly.entity_id
_entity_poly.type
_entity_poly.pdbx_seq_one_letter_code
_entity_poly.pdbx_strand_id
1 'polypeptide(L)'
;MNNLLTMSLAVRLCSADMSCGFISVAPVLGDRDVLIQQRLMWYHQWLLTLSSHWQQETQIPEDIFPHLLMQAVELTAADILSDAIALAPVLYDRDSRIMESVKTYFTWLHTRTMNDAENNEMVTGGDTFSAE
;
A
#
# COMPACT_ATOMS: atom_id res chain seq x y z
N MET A 1 6.74 -10.30 7.54
CA MET A 1 7.15 -9.01 6.95
C MET A 1 8.19 -8.29 7.83
N ASN A 2 9.11 -7.52 7.26
CA ASN A 2 10.10 -6.73 8.01
C ASN A 2 9.42 -5.55 8.74
N ASN A 3 9.59 -5.48 10.07
CA ASN A 3 9.05 -4.40 10.92
C ASN A 3 9.52 -3.00 10.47
N LEU A 4 10.77 -2.89 10.00
CA LEU A 4 11.29 -1.63 9.45
C LEU A 4 10.55 -1.19 8.19
N LEU A 5 10.18 -2.12 7.32
CA LEU A 5 9.43 -1.81 6.11
C LEU A 5 8.03 -1.32 6.47
N THR A 6 7.29 -2.06 7.31
CA THR A 6 5.94 -1.68 7.72
C THR A 6 5.93 -0.33 8.45
N MET A 7 6.96 -0.03 9.24
CA MET A 7 7.13 1.28 9.84
C MET A 7 7.37 2.38 8.79
N SER A 8 8.25 2.15 7.80
CA SER A 8 8.50 3.12 6.72
C SER A 8 7.23 3.41 5.91
N LEU A 9 6.41 2.40 5.65
CA LEU A 9 5.13 2.55 4.96
C LEU A 9 4.09 3.30 5.83
N ALA A 10 4.09 3.05 7.14
CA ALA A 10 3.25 3.79 8.08
C ALA A 10 3.64 5.29 8.14
N VAL A 11 4.94 5.59 8.14
CA VAL A 11 5.47 6.95 8.02
C VAL A 11 4.95 7.60 6.75
N ARG A 12 4.97 6.89 5.62
CA ARG A 12 4.54 7.42 4.32
C ARG A 12 3.05 7.79 4.26
N LEU A 13 2.18 6.99 4.86
CA LEU A 13 0.75 7.29 4.95
C LEU A 13 0.48 8.42 5.95
N CYS A 14 1.16 8.39 7.11
CA CYS A 14 1.04 9.45 8.11
C CYS A 14 1.51 10.81 7.57
N SER A 15 2.59 10.84 6.78
CA SER A 15 3.05 12.06 6.13
C SER A 15 2.05 12.60 5.12
N ALA A 16 1.31 11.71 4.43
CA ALA A 16 0.24 12.10 3.52
C ALA A 16 -0.93 12.74 4.30
N ASP A 17 -1.33 12.16 5.43
CA ASP A 17 -2.35 12.73 6.32
C ASP A 17 -1.94 14.10 6.90
N MET A 18 -0.67 14.27 7.26
CA MET A 18 -0.15 15.58 7.68
C MET A 18 -0.20 16.60 6.54
N SER A 19 0.13 16.17 5.33
CA SER A 19 0.26 17.05 4.16
C SER A 19 -1.11 17.48 3.61
N CYS A 20 -2.11 16.59 3.63
CA CYS A 20 -3.48 16.93 3.23
C CYS A 20 -4.28 17.63 4.34
N GLY A 21 -3.66 17.89 5.50
CA GLY A 21 -4.29 18.60 6.62
C GLY A 21 -5.21 17.76 7.52
N PHE A 22 -5.23 16.43 7.36
CA PHE A 22 -5.95 15.53 8.29
C PHE A 22 -5.37 15.62 9.69
N ILE A 23 -4.05 15.62 9.79
CA ILE A 23 -3.36 16.10 10.99
C ILE A 23 -2.98 17.56 10.76
N SER A 24 -3.83 18.46 11.26
CA SER A 24 -3.60 19.91 11.16
C SER A 24 -2.24 20.34 11.73
N VAL A 25 -1.64 21.36 11.14
CA VAL A 25 -0.43 22.03 11.68
C VAL A 25 -0.72 22.68 13.03
N ALA A 26 -1.95 23.17 13.22
CA ALA A 26 -2.43 23.73 14.47
C ALA A 26 -3.77 23.03 14.82
N PRO A 27 -3.72 21.84 15.43
CA PRO A 27 -4.93 21.13 15.79
C PRO A 27 -5.71 21.91 16.85
N VAL A 28 -7.03 21.98 16.68
CA VAL A 28 -7.93 22.64 17.65
C VAL A 28 -8.08 21.78 18.92
N LEU A 29 -7.95 20.46 18.77
CA LEU A 29 -8.04 19.48 19.85
C LEU A 29 -6.85 18.53 19.80
N GLY A 30 -6.27 18.25 20.97
CA GLY A 30 -5.12 17.37 21.12
C GLY A 30 -3.78 18.04 20.80
N ASP A 31 -2.71 17.33 21.13
CA ASP A 31 -1.35 17.72 20.80
C ASP A 31 -0.95 17.10 19.45
N ARG A 32 -0.32 17.90 18.58
CA ARG A 32 0.02 17.46 17.22
C ARG A 32 0.97 16.27 17.21
N ASP A 33 1.96 16.25 18.10
CA ASP A 33 2.95 15.17 18.14
C ASP A 33 2.30 13.88 18.64
N VAL A 34 1.39 13.98 19.61
CA VAL A 34 0.57 12.84 20.07
C VAL A 34 -0.31 12.30 18.94
N LEU A 35 -0.97 13.17 18.16
CA LEU A 35 -1.80 12.76 17.02
C LEU A 35 -0.97 12.04 15.95
N ILE A 36 0.23 12.54 15.64
CA ILE A 36 1.17 11.88 14.72
C ILE A 36 1.55 10.51 15.24
N GLN A 37 1.93 10.39 16.51
CA GLN A 37 2.32 9.11 17.11
C GLN A 37 1.17 8.09 17.07
N GLN A 38 -0.04 8.50 17.46
CA GLN A 38 -1.22 7.64 17.42
C GLN A 38 -1.50 7.16 15.99
N ARG A 39 -1.46 8.07 15.02
CA ARG A 39 -1.73 7.74 13.62
C ARG A 39 -0.68 6.79 13.04
N LEU A 40 0.58 7.03 13.35
CA LEU A 40 1.71 6.22 12.92
C LEU A 40 1.66 4.81 13.52
N MET A 41 1.32 4.69 14.82
CA MET A 41 1.12 3.40 15.47
C MET A 41 -0.06 2.62 14.86
N TRP A 42 -1.16 3.31 14.57
CA TRP A 42 -2.33 2.71 13.93
C TRP A 42 -1.97 2.12 12.56
N TYR A 43 -1.35 2.92 11.68
CA TYR A 43 -0.91 2.44 10.37
C TYR A 43 0.07 1.29 10.48
N HIS A 44 1.03 1.37 11.39
CA HIS A 44 2.04 0.33 11.56
C HIS A 44 1.42 -1.01 11.98
N GLN A 45 0.55 -0.99 13.00
CA GLN A 45 -0.15 -2.20 13.46
C GLN A 45 -1.02 -2.78 12.37
N TRP A 46 -1.78 -1.94 11.67
CA TRP A 46 -2.64 -2.39 10.58
C TRP A 46 -1.84 -3.01 9.43
N LEU A 47 -0.75 -2.38 8.98
CA LEU A 47 0.11 -2.91 7.91
C LEU A 47 0.80 -4.22 8.31
N LEU A 48 1.20 -4.37 9.57
CA LEU A 48 1.73 -5.63 10.09
C LEU A 48 0.68 -6.76 10.02
N THR A 49 -0.55 -6.48 10.47
CA THR A 49 -1.65 -7.45 10.42
C THR A 49 -2.01 -7.80 8.98
N LEU A 50 -2.15 -6.80 8.11
CA LEU A 50 -2.46 -6.98 6.70
C LEU A 50 -1.38 -7.81 5.99
N SER A 51 -0.11 -7.48 6.21
CA SER A 51 1.01 -8.22 5.60
C SER A 51 1.04 -9.66 6.07
N SER A 52 0.85 -9.91 7.37
CA SER A 52 0.85 -11.27 7.91
C SER A 52 -0.28 -12.12 7.34
N HIS A 53 -1.46 -11.51 7.17
CA HIS A 53 -2.61 -12.16 6.55
C HIS A 53 -2.34 -12.51 5.08
N TRP A 54 -1.87 -11.56 4.27
CA TRP A 54 -1.59 -11.82 2.86
C TRP A 54 -0.46 -12.80 2.62
N GLN A 55 0.58 -12.80 3.45
CA GLN A 55 1.66 -13.80 3.35
C GLN A 55 1.15 -15.22 3.64
N GLN A 56 0.06 -15.38 4.39
CA GLN A 56 -0.56 -16.69 4.67
C GLN A 56 -1.53 -17.12 3.57
N GLU A 57 -2.34 -16.20 3.06
CA GLU A 57 -3.41 -16.52 2.09
C GLU A 57 -2.94 -16.55 0.64
N THR A 58 -1.89 -15.77 0.32
CA THR A 58 -1.46 -15.54 -1.05
C THR A 58 -0.09 -16.16 -1.26
N GLN A 59 0.06 -17.02 -2.27
CA GLN A 59 1.35 -17.60 -2.68
C GLN A 59 2.19 -16.59 -3.48
N ILE A 60 2.32 -15.36 -2.97
CA ILE A 60 3.14 -14.33 -3.62
C ILE A 60 4.60 -14.56 -3.24
N PRO A 61 5.53 -14.59 -4.22
CA PRO A 61 6.95 -14.69 -3.94
C PRO A 61 7.42 -13.65 -2.92
N GLU A 62 8.23 -14.09 -1.94
CA GLU A 62 8.67 -13.24 -0.82
C GLU A 62 9.51 -12.04 -1.26
N ASP A 63 10.15 -12.12 -2.42
CA ASP A 63 10.94 -11.06 -3.03
C ASP A 63 10.07 -9.99 -3.72
N ILE A 64 8.93 -10.36 -4.28
CA ILE A 64 8.02 -9.45 -4.99
C ILE A 64 7.04 -8.77 -4.03
N PHE A 65 6.56 -9.51 -3.01
CA PHE A 65 5.54 -9.02 -2.08
C PHE A 65 5.85 -7.64 -1.43
N PRO A 66 7.06 -7.40 -0.89
CA PRO A 66 7.43 -6.09 -0.33
C PRO A 66 7.32 -4.94 -1.33
N HIS A 67 7.69 -5.18 -2.59
CA HIS A 67 7.67 -4.18 -3.65
C HIS A 67 6.25 -3.80 -4.03
N LEU A 68 5.37 -4.80 -4.20
CA LEU A 68 3.95 -4.57 -4.50
C LEU A 68 3.27 -3.80 -3.37
N LEU A 69 3.57 -4.14 -2.10
CA LEU A 69 3.01 -3.42 -0.96
C LEU A 69 3.47 -1.97 -0.92
N MET A 70 4.76 -1.73 -1.13
CA MET A 70 5.31 -0.38 -1.18
C MET A 70 4.64 0.47 -2.27
N GLN A 71 4.49 -0.08 -3.48
CA GLN A 71 3.82 0.61 -4.58
C GLN A 71 2.34 0.89 -4.29
N ALA A 72 1.62 -0.07 -3.70
CA ALA A 72 0.22 0.11 -3.32
C ALA A 72 0.06 1.24 -2.29
N VAL A 73 0.95 1.29 -1.28
CA VAL A 73 0.97 2.37 -0.30
C VAL A 73 1.29 3.73 -0.93
N GLU A 74 2.22 3.79 -1.88
CA GLU A 74 2.51 5.04 -2.60
C GLU A 74 1.31 5.55 -3.40
N LEU A 75 0.60 4.67 -4.10
CA LEU A 75 -0.61 5.03 -4.84
C LEU A 75 -1.73 5.51 -3.90
N THR A 76 -1.95 4.82 -2.77
CA THR A 76 -2.93 5.29 -1.77
C THR A 76 -2.53 6.62 -1.14
N ALA A 77 -1.23 6.83 -0.91
CA ALA A 77 -0.75 8.11 -0.40
C ALA A 77 -0.96 9.23 -1.45
N ALA A 78 -0.84 8.93 -2.74
CA ALA A 78 -1.20 9.86 -3.81
C ALA A 78 -2.71 10.17 -3.81
N ASP A 79 -3.58 9.19 -3.55
CA ASP A 79 -5.03 9.42 -3.40
C ASP A 79 -5.34 10.33 -2.21
N ILE A 80 -4.62 10.18 -1.09
CA ILE A 80 -4.74 11.08 0.07
C ILE A 80 -4.34 12.51 -0.31
N LEU A 81 -3.19 12.68 -0.98
CA LEU A 81 -2.63 13.98 -1.33
C LEU A 81 -3.42 14.71 -2.43
N SER A 82 -4.13 13.97 -3.26
CA SER A 82 -4.95 14.50 -4.36
C SER A 82 -6.42 14.69 -4.00
N ASP A 83 -6.77 14.53 -2.71
CA ASP A 83 -8.14 14.56 -2.18
C ASP A 83 -9.11 13.51 -2.76
N ALA A 84 -8.61 12.52 -3.51
CA ALA A 84 -9.40 11.35 -3.89
C ALA A 84 -9.83 10.54 -2.65
N ILE A 85 -9.02 10.58 -1.58
CA ILE A 85 -9.43 10.27 -0.22
C ILE A 85 -9.58 11.58 0.55
N ALA A 86 -10.80 12.13 0.53
CA ALA A 86 -11.15 13.43 1.09
C ALA A 86 -10.88 13.56 2.60
N LEU A 87 -10.46 14.76 2.99
CA LEU A 87 -10.19 15.18 4.37
C LEU A 87 -11.43 15.12 5.29
N ALA A 88 -12.55 15.64 4.80
CA ALA A 88 -13.83 15.67 5.51
C ALA A 88 -14.77 14.67 4.85
N PRO A 89 -14.78 13.39 5.28
CA PRO A 89 -15.68 12.45 4.69
C PRO A 89 -17.11 12.76 5.15
N VAL A 90 -17.89 13.39 4.29
CA VAL A 90 -19.34 13.51 4.50
C VAL A 90 -20.02 12.14 4.30
N LEU A 91 -19.35 11.21 3.60
CA LEU A 91 -19.99 10.03 3.03
C LEU A 91 -19.37 8.67 3.41
N TYR A 92 -18.17 8.61 4.03
CA TYR A 92 -17.50 7.33 4.30
C TYR A 92 -16.50 7.37 5.47
N ASP A 93 -16.13 6.23 6.03
CA ASP A 93 -15.03 6.19 7.01
C ASP A 93 -13.67 6.29 6.31
N ARG A 94 -12.88 7.33 6.61
CA ARG A 94 -11.60 7.62 5.93
C ARG A 94 -10.63 6.45 6.07
N ASP A 95 -10.56 5.86 7.26
CA ASP A 95 -9.67 4.74 7.55
C ASP A 95 -10.04 3.53 6.69
N SER A 96 -11.32 3.20 6.63
CA SER A 96 -11.85 2.17 5.73
C SER A 96 -11.49 2.42 4.28
N ARG A 97 -11.57 3.67 3.81
CA ARG A 97 -11.22 4.01 2.43
C ARG A 97 -9.74 3.85 2.13
N ILE A 98 -8.87 4.23 3.07
CA ILE A 98 -7.42 4.02 2.96
C ILE A 98 -7.12 2.53 2.92
N MET A 99 -7.73 1.74 3.81
CA MET A 99 -7.56 0.30 3.85
C MET A 99 -8.01 -0.37 2.54
N GLU A 100 -9.15 0.05 2.00
CA GLU A 100 -9.67 -0.42 0.72
C GLU A 100 -8.72 -0.06 -0.43
N SER A 101 -8.28 1.20 -0.53
CA SER A 101 -7.37 1.67 -1.58
C SER A 101 -6.07 0.86 -1.61
N VAL A 102 -5.43 0.62 -0.46
CA VAL A 102 -4.20 -0.21 -0.41
C VAL A 102 -4.47 -1.63 -0.90
N LYS A 103 -5.58 -2.25 -0.47
CA LYS A 103 -5.95 -3.60 -0.92
C LYS A 103 -6.20 -3.64 -2.42
N THR A 104 -6.95 -2.68 -2.94
CA THR A 104 -7.27 -2.57 -4.37
C THR A 104 -6.01 -2.40 -5.22
N TYR A 105 -5.14 -1.45 -4.88
CA TYR A 105 -3.90 -1.24 -5.63
C TYR A 105 -2.98 -2.45 -5.54
N PHE A 106 -2.85 -3.06 -4.36
CA PHE A 106 -2.06 -4.27 -4.20
C PHE A 106 -2.55 -5.40 -5.11
N THR A 107 -3.86 -5.70 -5.09
CA THR A 107 -4.45 -6.72 -5.95
C THR A 107 -4.25 -6.41 -7.43
N TRP A 108 -4.42 -5.15 -7.84
CA TRP A 108 -4.22 -4.76 -9.24
C TRP A 108 -2.76 -4.95 -9.69
N LEU A 109 -1.80 -4.47 -8.89
CA LEU A 109 -0.37 -4.61 -9.17
C LEU A 109 0.06 -6.08 -9.19
N HIS A 110 -0.45 -6.89 -8.26
CA HIS A 110 -0.21 -8.33 -8.23
C HIS A 110 -0.70 -9.02 -9.49
N THR A 111 -1.98 -8.82 -9.88
CA THR A 111 -2.56 -9.41 -11.09
C THR A 111 -1.78 -9.00 -12.34
N ARG A 112 -1.38 -7.73 -12.44
CA ARG A 112 -0.58 -7.24 -13.57
C ARG A 112 0.78 -7.94 -13.65
N THR A 113 1.47 -8.08 -12.51
CA THR A 113 2.79 -8.72 -12.44
C THR A 113 2.73 -10.20 -12.83
N MET A 114 1.68 -10.92 -12.42
CA MET A 114 1.47 -12.32 -12.80
C MET A 114 1.20 -12.48 -14.29
N ASN A 115 0.34 -11.63 -14.87
CA ASN A 115 0.05 -11.66 -16.31
C ASN A 115 1.29 -11.35 -17.16
N ASP A 116 2.15 -10.43 -16.72
CA ASP A 116 3.39 -10.10 -17.43
C ASP A 116 4.39 -11.27 -17.40
N ALA A 117 4.41 -12.08 -16.34
CA ALA A 117 5.23 -13.28 -16.25
C ALA A 117 4.75 -14.38 -17.22
N GLU A 118 3.45 -14.65 -17.28
CA GLU A 118 2.87 -15.65 -18.19
C GLU A 118 3.08 -15.30 -19.67
N ASN A 119 2.97 -14.01 -20.02
CA ASN A 119 3.21 -13.54 -21.40
C ASN A 119 4.68 -13.66 -21.81
N ASN A 120 5.63 -13.54 -20.87
CA ASN A 120 7.06 -13.68 -21.15
C ASN A 120 7.50 -15.16 -21.31
N GLU A 121 6.85 -16.10 -20.63
CA GLU A 121 7.14 -17.53 -20.76
C GLU A 121 6.70 -18.11 -22.12
N MET A 122 5.63 -17.57 -22.73
CA MET A 122 5.20 -18.00 -24.07
C MET A 122 6.15 -17.57 -25.20
N VAL A 123 7.01 -16.58 -24.98
CA VAL A 123 7.94 -16.07 -26.01
C VAL A 123 9.25 -16.89 -26.08
N THR A 124 9.61 -17.63 -25.04
CA THR A 124 10.88 -18.37 -24.98
C THR A 124 10.77 -19.85 -25.39
N GLY A 125 9.57 -20.35 -25.70
CA GLY A 125 9.31 -21.76 -26.03
C GLY A 125 9.40 -22.16 -27.50
N GLY A 126 9.87 -21.29 -28.40
CA GLY A 126 9.77 -21.52 -29.85
C GLY A 126 11.04 -21.18 -30.62
N ASP A 127 12.12 -21.94 -30.42
CA ASP A 127 13.21 -22.04 -31.41
C ASP A 127 13.92 -23.40 -31.29
N THR A 128 13.24 -24.48 -31.70
CA THR A 128 13.92 -25.66 -32.24
C THR A 128 14.11 -25.45 -33.73
N PHE A 129 15.19 -24.77 -34.12
CA PHE A 129 15.72 -24.87 -35.47
C PHE A 129 16.47 -26.21 -35.60
N SER A 130 15.75 -27.25 -36.04
CA SER A 130 16.38 -28.39 -36.69
C SER A 130 16.80 -27.94 -38.09
N ALA A 131 18.11 -27.86 -38.33
CA ALA A 131 18.66 -27.79 -39.68
C ALA A 131 19.30 -29.13 -39.99
N GLU A 132 18.81 -29.73 -41.08
CA GLU A 132 19.34 -30.92 -41.78
C GLU A 132 20.79 -30.74 -42.26
#